data_AF-A0A817N270-F1
#
_entry.id   AF-A0A817N270-F1
#
_cell.length_a   1.000
_cell.length_b   1.000
_cell.length_c   1.000
_cell.angle_alpha   90.00
_cell.angle_beta   90.00
_cell.angle_gamma   90.00
#
_symmetry.space_group_name_H-M   'P 1'
#
loop_
_entity.id
_entity.type
_entity.pdbx_description
1 polymer ?
#
loop_
_entity_poly.entity_id
_entity_poly.type
_entity_poly.pdbx_seq_one_letter_code
_entity_poly.pdbx_strand_id
1 'polypeptide(L)'
;MYATLILYSFIVAYVTGCYWYTMLIFYFVEYIAFYLWHWQAHHRLWWIPFNEGCSKKHKEHHWEIYPPNDFYGTRKRQTDEMNSPRSNVDPLPISWSDYMRHKTWVSDHEGLLILQTFIQLIVARLVFHCFYSTIVCAFLGFMIMGFIGNWLHHAYHVEDHWLERFKWYHELRALHYIHHLGTAKHNYGVLNMTLDRFLGSFTFTGTKTNKKHQSQDKRQ
;
A
#
# COMPACT_ATOMS: atom_id res chain seq x y z
N MET A 1 -9.80 -3.25 -12.95
CA MET A 1 -9.81 -3.92 -11.63
C MET A 1 -11.08 -4.75 -11.41
N TYR A 2 -12.28 -4.15 -11.28
CA TYR A 2 -13.49 -4.91 -10.95
C TYR A 2 -13.86 -6.00 -11.97
N ALA A 3 -13.71 -5.76 -13.27
CA ALA A 3 -13.93 -6.80 -14.29
C ALA A 3 -13.00 -8.01 -14.09
N THR A 4 -11.71 -7.78 -13.80
CA THR A 4 -10.73 -8.83 -13.47
C THR A 4 -11.11 -9.58 -12.21
N LEU A 5 -11.58 -8.87 -11.18
CA LEU A 5 -12.01 -9.48 -9.92
C LEU A 5 -13.26 -10.36 -10.12
N ILE A 6 -14.26 -9.89 -10.89
CA ILE A 6 -15.45 -10.66 -11.24
C ILE A 6 -15.06 -11.93 -12.01
N LEU A 7 -14.20 -11.79 -13.02
CA LEU A 7 -13.70 -12.94 -13.79
C LEU A 7 -12.97 -13.94 -12.89
N TYR A 8 -12.07 -13.47 -12.02
CA TYR A 8 -11.38 -14.32 -11.04
C TYR A 8 -12.37 -15.05 -10.14
N SER A 9 -13.42 -14.37 -9.69
CA SER A 9 -14.43 -14.95 -8.81
C SER A 9 -15.21 -16.09 -9.49
N PHE A 10 -15.55 -15.95 -10.78
CA PHE A 10 -16.16 -17.03 -11.55
C PHE A 10 -15.21 -18.22 -11.76
N ILE A 11 -13.94 -17.96 -12.06
CA ILE A 11 -12.94 -19.02 -12.24
C ILE A 11 -12.76 -19.82 -10.95
N VAL A 12 -12.61 -19.15 -9.80
CA VAL A 12 -12.45 -19.82 -8.51
C VAL A 12 -13.71 -20.62 -8.16
N ALA A 13 -14.90 -20.05 -8.34
CA ALA A 13 -16.15 -20.76 -8.10
C ALA A 13 -16.28 -22.03 -8.95
N TYR A 14 -15.88 -21.97 -10.23
CA TYR A 14 -15.86 -23.15 -11.10
C TYR A 14 -14.88 -24.23 -10.60
N VAL A 15 -13.68 -23.84 -10.14
CA VAL A 15 -12.62 -24.77 -9.71
C VAL A 15 -12.89 -25.36 -8.31
N THR A 16 -13.42 -24.57 -7.38
CA THR A 16 -13.53 -24.96 -5.97
C THR A 16 -14.94 -25.30 -5.53
N GLY A 17 -15.95 -25.05 -6.38
CA GLY A 17 -17.35 -25.26 -6.06
C GLY A 17 -17.94 -24.25 -5.07
N CYS A 18 -17.25 -23.14 -4.79
CA CYS A 18 -17.82 -22.05 -3.98
C CYS A 18 -18.81 -21.19 -4.78
N TYR A 19 -19.52 -20.28 -4.09
CA TYR A 19 -20.36 -19.32 -4.78
C TYR A 19 -19.53 -18.32 -5.59
N TRP A 20 -20.04 -17.86 -6.74
CA TRP A 20 -19.34 -16.94 -7.63
C TRP A 20 -19.02 -15.59 -6.98
N TYR A 21 -19.75 -15.18 -5.93
CA TYR A 21 -19.50 -13.93 -5.22
C TYR A 21 -18.53 -14.08 -4.02
N THR A 22 -18.09 -15.30 -3.70
CA THR A 22 -17.25 -15.54 -2.50
C THR A 22 -15.93 -14.76 -2.57
N MET A 23 -15.26 -14.73 -3.73
CA MET A 23 -14.03 -13.94 -3.90
C MET A 23 -14.27 -12.43 -3.86
N LEU A 24 -15.46 -11.95 -4.27
CA LEU A 24 -15.84 -10.54 -4.13
C LEU A 24 -15.94 -10.16 -2.65
N ILE A 25 -16.60 -10.99 -1.84
CA ILE A 25 -16.70 -10.76 -0.40
C ILE A 25 -15.30 -10.72 0.22
N PHE A 26 -14.47 -11.72 -0.05
CA PHE A 26 -13.08 -11.75 0.43
C PHE A 26 -12.31 -10.49 0.05
N TYR A 27 -12.41 -10.04 -1.20
CA TYR A 27 -11.79 -8.79 -1.64
C TYR A 27 -12.28 -7.57 -0.87
N PHE A 28 -13.60 -7.43 -0.66
CA PHE A 28 -14.14 -6.26 0.05
C PHE A 28 -13.76 -6.25 1.53
N VAL A 29 -13.78 -7.42 2.19
CA VAL A 29 -13.34 -7.51 3.59
C VAL A 29 -11.85 -7.15 3.69
N GLU A 30 -11.01 -7.67 2.81
CA GLU A 30 -9.57 -7.35 2.78
C GLU A 30 -9.32 -5.87 2.43
N TYR A 31 -10.13 -5.29 1.54
CA TYR A 31 -10.02 -3.88 1.17
C TYR A 31 -10.37 -2.96 2.36
N ILE A 32 -11.42 -3.30 3.12
CA ILE A 32 -11.77 -2.60 4.36
C ILE A 32 -10.67 -2.77 5.40
N ALA A 33 -10.14 -3.99 5.56
CA ALA A 33 -9.03 -4.31 6.43
C ALA A 33 -7.80 -3.43 6.13
N PHE A 34 -7.36 -3.40 4.87
CA PHE A 34 -6.25 -2.56 4.42
C PHE A 34 -6.50 -1.08 4.70
N TYR A 35 -7.69 -0.58 4.36
CA TYR A 35 -8.06 0.82 4.60
C TYR A 35 -7.95 1.18 6.09
N LEU A 36 -8.53 0.35 6.96
CA LEU A 36 -8.48 0.55 8.40
C LEU A 36 -7.05 0.46 8.93
N TRP A 37 -6.26 -0.49 8.46
CA TRP A 37 -4.84 -0.60 8.78
C TRP A 37 -4.08 0.68 8.40
N HIS A 38 -4.28 1.21 7.19
CA HIS A 38 -3.58 2.42 6.74
C HIS A 38 -4.04 3.66 7.51
N TRP A 39 -5.35 3.80 7.74
CA TRP A 39 -5.90 4.85 8.62
C TRP A 39 -5.27 4.77 10.02
N GLN A 40 -5.19 3.58 10.59
CA GLN A 40 -4.61 3.30 11.89
C GLN A 40 -3.11 3.60 11.92
N ALA A 41 -2.37 3.34 10.85
CA ALA A 41 -0.96 3.68 10.75
C ALA A 41 -0.74 5.21 10.86
N HIS A 42 -1.68 6.02 10.38
CA HIS A 42 -1.63 7.48 10.50
C HIS A 42 -2.23 8.04 11.81
N HIS A 43 -2.93 7.22 12.57
CA HIS A 43 -3.57 7.59 13.83
C HIS A 43 -2.91 6.85 14.99
N ARG A 44 -2.24 7.58 15.89
CA ARG A 44 -1.64 7.01 17.10
C ARG A 44 -2.77 6.58 18.06
N LEU A 45 -3.13 5.30 18.02
CA LEU A 45 -4.12 4.66 18.87
C LEU A 45 -3.43 4.02 20.07
N TRP A 46 -3.41 4.75 21.19
CA TRP A 46 -2.69 4.35 22.41
C TRP A 46 -3.12 3.01 23.01
N TRP A 47 -4.34 2.55 22.72
CA TRP A 47 -4.91 1.30 23.26
C TRP A 47 -4.56 0.06 22.42
N ILE A 48 -3.90 0.23 21.26
CA ILE A 48 -3.43 -0.87 20.41
C ILE A 48 -1.91 -1.03 20.62
N PRO A 49 -1.43 -2.12 21.26
CA PRO A 49 -0.04 -2.23 21.71
C PRO A 49 1.03 -2.08 20.62
N PHE A 50 0.72 -2.51 19.39
CA PHE A 50 1.65 -2.47 18.25
C PHE A 50 1.46 -1.25 17.34
N ASN A 51 0.45 -0.41 17.60
CA ASN A 51 0.12 0.71 16.72
C ASN A 51 1.24 1.75 16.69
N GLU A 52 1.90 2.02 17.81
CA GLU A 52 2.96 3.02 17.87
C GLU A 52 4.14 2.68 16.94
N GLY A 53 4.59 1.42 16.95
CA GLY A 53 5.66 0.96 16.06
C GLY A 53 5.24 1.04 14.59
N CYS A 54 4.04 0.57 14.26
CA CYS A 54 3.48 0.67 12.91
C CYS A 54 3.35 2.12 12.44
N SER A 55 2.82 2.99 13.30
CA SER A 55 2.61 4.41 13.01
C SER A 55 3.92 5.15 12.80
N LYS A 56 4.93 4.86 13.64
CA LYS A 56 6.28 5.39 13.48
C LYS A 56 6.88 4.96 12.14
N LYS A 57 6.89 3.66 11.84
CA LYS A 57 7.44 3.12 10.57
C LYS A 57 6.74 3.66 9.34
N HIS A 58 5.41 3.78 9.40
CA HIS A 58 4.64 4.33 8.30
C HIS A 58 4.91 5.83 8.10
N LYS A 59 5.01 6.60 9.19
CA LYS A 59 5.39 8.02 9.12
C LYS A 59 6.84 8.25 8.68
N GLU A 60 7.77 7.36 9.01
CA GLU A 60 9.16 7.38 8.48
C GLU A 60 9.13 7.38 6.95
N HIS A 61 8.28 6.55 6.34
CA HIS A 61 8.07 6.54 4.88
C HIS A 61 7.61 7.92 4.34
N HIS A 62 6.65 8.57 4.99
CA HIS A 62 6.11 9.87 4.54
C HIS A 62 7.02 11.08 4.82
N TRP A 63 7.79 11.08 5.90
CA TRP A 63 8.50 12.28 6.36
C TRP A 63 10.02 12.20 6.29
N GLU A 64 10.57 11.00 6.12
CA GLU A 64 12.01 10.78 6.06
C GLU A 64 12.45 10.16 4.74
N ILE A 65 11.73 9.15 4.26
CA ILE A 65 12.11 8.44 3.02
C ILE A 65 11.60 9.19 1.78
N TYR A 66 10.32 9.56 1.77
CA TYR A 66 9.67 10.25 0.64
C TYR A 66 8.92 11.53 1.06
N PRO A 67 9.60 12.50 1.71
CA PRO A 67 8.95 13.74 2.12
C PRO A 67 8.40 14.51 0.90
N PRO A 68 7.35 15.34 1.04
CA PRO A 68 6.74 16.01 -0.12
C PRO A 68 7.66 16.88 -0.98
N ASN A 69 8.75 17.41 -0.39
CA ASN A 69 9.75 18.19 -1.12
C ASN A 69 10.76 17.32 -1.88
N ASP A 70 10.78 16.01 -1.61
CA ASP A 70 11.63 14.99 -2.23
C ASP A 70 10.81 13.70 -2.45
N PHE A 71 9.62 13.85 -3.05
CA PHE A 71 8.61 12.79 -3.12
C PHE A 71 9.05 11.59 -3.96
N TYR A 72 9.92 11.80 -4.95
CA TYR A 72 10.51 10.72 -5.75
C TYR A 72 11.66 10.00 -5.04
N GLY A 73 11.95 10.38 -3.79
CA GLY A 73 13.13 9.89 -3.10
C GLY A 73 14.40 10.41 -3.74
N THR A 74 15.48 10.34 -2.97
CA THR A 74 16.71 11.08 -3.27
C THR A 74 17.41 10.50 -4.50
N ARG A 75 17.07 10.97 -5.72
CA ARG A 75 17.98 10.95 -6.89
C ARG A 75 19.36 11.47 -6.45
N LYS A 76 19.37 12.41 -5.49
CA LYS A 76 20.55 12.93 -4.79
C LYS A 76 21.40 11.86 -4.07
N ARG A 77 20.82 10.89 -3.35
CA ARG A 77 21.59 9.80 -2.70
C ARG A 77 22.17 8.83 -3.71
N GLN A 78 21.41 8.49 -4.75
CA GLN A 78 21.95 7.68 -5.85
C GLN A 78 23.07 8.42 -6.59
N THR A 79 22.92 9.70 -6.92
CA THR A 79 24.02 10.47 -7.54
C THR A 79 25.21 10.70 -6.61
N ASP A 80 25.00 10.87 -5.30
CA ASP A 80 26.08 11.04 -4.31
C ASP A 80 26.83 9.71 -4.06
N GLU A 81 26.13 8.56 -4.10
CA GLU A 81 26.76 7.22 -4.11
C GLU A 81 27.38 6.87 -5.46
N MET A 82 26.87 7.41 -6.57
CA MET A 82 27.38 7.23 -7.94
C MET A 82 28.60 8.11 -8.24
N ASN A 83 28.80 9.18 -7.47
CA ASN A 83 30.05 9.92 -7.39
C ASN A 83 31.12 9.23 -6.51
N SER A 84 30.80 8.09 -5.90
CA SER A 84 31.83 7.17 -5.39
C SER A 84 32.56 6.56 -6.59
N PRO A 85 33.91 6.43 -6.58
CA PRO A 85 34.70 5.93 -7.72
C PRO A 85 34.42 4.47 -8.16
N ARG A 86 33.33 3.84 -7.71
CA ARG A 86 33.05 2.40 -7.86
C ARG A 86 31.71 2.04 -8.51
N SER A 87 30.84 2.97 -8.87
CA SER A 87 29.49 2.63 -9.38
C SER A 87 29.20 3.20 -10.77
N ASN A 88 29.69 2.50 -11.79
CA ASN A 88 29.15 2.58 -13.15
C ASN A 88 27.82 1.81 -13.21
N VAL A 89 26.78 2.32 -12.55
CA VAL A 89 25.42 1.77 -12.68
C VAL A 89 24.56 2.88 -13.24
N ASP A 90 24.20 2.76 -14.51
CA ASP A 90 23.21 3.63 -15.14
C ASP A 90 21.91 3.63 -14.31
N PRO A 91 21.21 4.78 -14.18
CA PRO A 91 19.95 4.88 -13.47
C PRO A 91 18.84 4.29 -14.33
N LEU A 92 18.92 2.99 -14.58
CA LEU A 92 17.81 2.26 -15.18
C LEU A 92 16.63 2.26 -14.18
N PRO A 93 15.39 2.39 -14.67
CA PRO A 93 14.21 2.27 -13.82
C PRO A 93 14.28 0.95 -13.06
N ILE A 94 14.03 0.99 -11.74
CA ILE A 94 14.05 -0.18 -10.84
C ILE A 94 13.36 -1.33 -11.57
N SER A 95 14.14 -2.33 -11.99
CA SER A 95 13.58 -3.45 -12.72
C SER A 95 12.71 -4.28 -11.78
N TRP A 96 11.80 -5.09 -12.33
CA TRP A 96 11.03 -6.04 -11.53
C TRP A 96 11.92 -6.93 -10.65
N SER A 97 13.11 -7.29 -11.13
CA SER A 97 14.08 -8.05 -10.36
C SER A 97 14.72 -7.26 -9.21
N ASP A 98 14.90 -5.95 -9.36
CA ASP A 98 15.44 -5.10 -8.29
C ASP A 98 14.43 -4.93 -7.16
N TYR A 99 13.14 -4.79 -7.51
CA TYR A 99 12.04 -4.76 -6.53
C TYR A 99 12.01 -6.03 -5.66
N MET A 100 12.16 -7.21 -6.29
CA MET A 100 12.17 -8.49 -5.57
C MET A 100 13.45 -8.73 -4.76
N ARG A 101 14.55 -8.04 -5.07
CA ARG A 101 15.85 -8.18 -4.38
C ARG A 101 15.97 -7.32 -3.13
N HIS A 102 15.21 -6.23 -3.02
CA HIS A 102 15.23 -5.42 -1.80
C HIS A 102 14.65 -6.20 -0.61
N LYS A 103 15.26 -6.07 0.57
CA LYS A 103 14.83 -6.64 1.86
C LYS A 103 13.47 -6.10 2.37
N THR A 104 12.60 -5.63 1.48
CA THR A 104 11.34 -4.93 1.76
C THR A 104 10.11 -5.74 1.38
N TRP A 105 10.26 -7.01 0.97
CA TRP A 105 9.12 -7.85 0.51
C TRP A 105 8.03 -8.03 1.58
N VAL A 106 8.41 -7.95 2.85
CA VAL A 106 7.51 -7.64 3.96
C VAL A 106 8.19 -6.52 4.72
N SER A 107 7.80 -5.28 4.47
CA SER A 107 8.26 -4.19 5.34
C SER A 107 7.79 -4.47 6.76
N ASP A 108 8.54 -4.02 7.78
CA ASP A 108 8.19 -4.23 9.19
C ASP A 108 6.76 -3.73 9.54
N HIS A 109 6.16 -2.88 8.70
CA HIS A 109 4.79 -2.39 8.87
C HIS A 109 3.71 -3.22 8.15
N GLU A 110 4.05 -4.02 7.13
CA GLU A 110 3.12 -4.92 6.40
C GLU A 110 2.83 -6.23 7.15
N GLY A 111 3.67 -6.63 8.11
CA GLY A 111 3.48 -7.88 8.86
C GLY A 111 2.14 -7.97 9.58
N LEU A 112 1.59 -6.84 10.06
CA LEU A 112 0.26 -6.78 10.67
C LEU A 112 -0.86 -7.03 9.66
N LEU A 113 -0.71 -6.53 8.44
CA LEU A 113 -1.68 -6.77 7.38
C LEU A 113 -1.70 -8.26 7.03
N ILE A 114 -0.53 -8.90 6.90
CA ILE A 114 -0.41 -10.34 6.65
C ILE A 114 -1.07 -11.16 7.78
N LEU A 115 -0.80 -10.80 9.04
CA LEU A 115 -1.44 -11.46 10.19
C LEU A 115 -2.96 -11.32 10.14
N GLN A 116 -3.47 -10.13 9.79
CA GLN A 116 -4.90 -9.88 9.62
C GLN A 116 -5.49 -10.74 8.50
N THR A 117 -4.81 -10.89 7.37
CA THR A 117 -5.21 -11.80 6.30
C THR A 117 -5.33 -13.25 6.80
N PHE A 118 -4.37 -13.74 7.58
CA PHE A 118 -4.44 -15.09 8.16
C PHE A 118 -5.63 -15.26 9.11
N ILE A 119 -5.88 -14.30 9.99
CA ILE A 119 -7.03 -14.31 10.91
C ILE A 119 -8.34 -14.37 10.11
N GLN A 120 -8.47 -13.56 9.06
CA GLN A 120 -9.64 -13.55 8.19
C GLN A 120 -9.87 -14.92 7.52
N LEU A 121 -8.82 -15.57 7.03
CA LEU A 121 -8.92 -16.89 6.41
C LEU A 121 -9.28 -17.98 7.42
N ILE A 122 -8.78 -17.90 8.66
CA ILE A 122 -9.16 -18.80 9.77
C ILE A 122 -10.65 -18.61 10.08
N VAL A 123 -11.13 -17.37 10.19
CA VAL A 123 -12.56 -17.07 10.43
C VAL A 123 -13.41 -17.61 9.28
N ALA A 124 -13.00 -17.41 8.03
CA ALA A 124 -13.68 -17.97 6.87
C ALA A 124 -13.78 -19.50 6.91
N ARG A 125 -12.75 -20.17 7.43
CA ARG A 125 -12.75 -21.62 7.63
C ARG A 125 -13.70 -22.05 8.76
N LEU A 126 -13.58 -21.42 9.92
CA LEU A 126 -14.24 -21.89 11.15
C LEU A 126 -15.70 -21.46 11.25
N VAL A 127 -16.05 -20.27 10.75
CA VAL A 127 -17.39 -19.68 10.88
C VAL A 127 -18.23 -19.92 9.64
N PHE A 128 -17.63 -19.76 8.45
CA PHE A 128 -18.35 -19.85 7.17
C PHE A 128 -18.12 -21.19 6.45
N HIS A 129 -17.38 -22.12 7.07
CA HIS A 129 -17.09 -23.45 6.55
C HIS A 129 -16.54 -23.45 5.12
N CYS A 130 -15.80 -22.41 4.72
CA CYS A 130 -15.19 -22.34 3.39
C CYS A 130 -14.27 -23.55 3.16
N PHE A 131 -14.31 -24.10 1.94
CA PHE A 131 -13.41 -25.19 1.54
C PHE A 131 -11.94 -24.72 1.55
N TYR A 132 -11.01 -25.63 1.86
CA TYR A 132 -9.58 -25.32 1.87
C TYR A 132 -9.08 -24.82 0.50
N SER A 133 -9.58 -25.39 -0.59
CA SER A 133 -9.26 -24.91 -1.94
C SER A 133 -9.67 -23.45 -2.14
N THR A 134 -10.88 -23.07 -1.71
CA THR A 134 -11.36 -21.69 -1.73
C THR A 134 -10.48 -20.75 -0.89
N ILE A 135 -10.05 -21.21 0.29
CA ILE A 135 -9.14 -20.46 1.18
C ILE A 135 -7.79 -20.23 0.52
N VAL A 136 -7.22 -21.26 -0.12
CA VAL A 136 -5.96 -21.17 -0.86
C VAL A 136 -6.09 -20.17 -2.02
N CYS A 137 -7.17 -20.24 -2.80
CA CYS A 137 -7.43 -19.26 -3.85
C CYS A 137 -7.59 -17.84 -3.31
N ALA A 138 -8.29 -17.64 -2.18
CA ALA A 138 -8.41 -16.33 -1.54
C ALA A 138 -7.04 -15.80 -1.12
N PHE A 139 -6.25 -16.62 -0.43
CA PHE A 139 -4.89 -16.28 0.00
C PHE A 139 -4.00 -15.87 -1.18
N LEU A 140 -3.96 -16.66 -2.25
CA LEU A 140 -3.17 -16.33 -3.44
C LEU A 140 -3.65 -15.02 -4.08
N GLY A 141 -4.96 -14.80 -4.15
CA GLY A 141 -5.53 -13.54 -4.61
C GLY A 141 -5.08 -12.34 -3.78
N PHE A 142 -5.06 -12.48 -2.45
CA PHE A 142 -4.56 -11.45 -1.54
C PHE A 142 -3.08 -11.19 -1.71
N MET A 143 -2.25 -12.23 -1.82
CA MET A 143 -0.82 -12.07 -2.04
C MET A 143 -0.52 -11.36 -3.36
N ILE A 144 -1.24 -11.70 -4.44
CA ILE A 144 -1.10 -11.04 -5.74
C ILE A 144 -1.53 -9.57 -5.64
N MET A 145 -2.67 -9.27 -5.01
CA MET A 145 -3.17 -7.90 -4.89
C MET A 145 -2.29 -7.05 -3.96
N GLY A 146 -1.82 -7.60 -2.85
CA GLY A 146 -0.88 -6.96 -1.94
C GLY A 146 0.44 -6.65 -2.64
N PHE A 147 0.96 -7.62 -3.41
CA PHE A 147 2.15 -7.41 -4.25
C PHE A 147 1.95 -6.28 -5.26
N ILE A 148 0.85 -6.29 -6.03
CA ILE A 148 0.55 -5.24 -7.01
C ILE A 148 0.40 -3.88 -6.32
N GLY A 149 -0.27 -3.85 -5.17
CA GLY A 149 -0.48 -2.65 -4.37
C GLY A 149 0.83 -2.05 -3.89
N ASN A 150 1.69 -2.85 -3.29
CA ASN A 150 2.99 -2.39 -2.82
C ASN A 150 3.91 -1.98 -3.99
N TRP A 151 3.89 -2.73 -5.10
CA TRP A 151 4.65 -2.37 -6.29
C TRP A 151 4.20 -1.01 -6.87
N LEU A 152 2.88 -0.78 -6.98
CA LEU A 152 2.36 0.51 -7.42
C LEU A 152 2.66 1.64 -6.43
N HIS A 153 2.56 1.36 -5.14
CA HIS A 153 2.92 2.30 -4.08
C HIS A 153 4.36 2.80 -4.24
N HIS A 154 5.32 1.89 -4.41
CA HIS A 154 6.71 2.24 -4.69
C HIS A 154 6.88 2.95 -6.04
N ALA A 155 6.18 2.49 -7.09
CA ALA A 155 6.27 3.11 -8.41
C ALA A 155 5.88 4.59 -8.36
N TYR A 156 4.91 4.98 -7.53
CA TYR A 156 4.52 6.39 -7.38
C TYR A 156 5.69 7.30 -6.95
N HIS A 157 6.67 6.74 -6.27
CA HIS A 157 7.89 7.41 -5.83
C HIS A 157 9.06 7.26 -6.81
N VAL A 158 8.83 6.82 -8.05
CA VAL A 158 9.89 6.72 -9.08
C VAL A 158 9.64 7.76 -10.16
N GLU A 159 10.60 8.67 -10.34
CA GLU A 159 10.60 9.64 -11.45
C GLU A 159 10.81 8.92 -12.79
N ASP A 160 10.20 9.42 -13.86
CA ASP A 160 10.28 8.87 -15.22
C ASP A 160 9.85 7.40 -15.32
N HIS A 161 8.93 6.95 -14.45
CA HIS A 161 8.47 5.56 -14.45
C HIS A 161 7.67 5.27 -15.73
N TRP A 162 7.86 4.10 -16.36
CA TRP A 162 7.21 3.78 -17.65
C TRP A 162 5.66 3.82 -17.61
N LEU A 163 5.06 3.72 -16.43
CA LEU A 163 3.61 3.89 -16.23
C LEU A 163 3.12 5.33 -16.41
N GLU A 164 4.01 6.32 -16.43
CA GLU A 164 3.71 7.73 -16.71
C GLU A 164 3.15 7.96 -18.12
N ARG A 165 3.12 6.95 -18.99
CA ARG A 165 2.35 7.05 -20.25
C ARG A 165 0.84 6.90 -20.06
N PHE A 166 0.37 6.49 -18.87
CA PHE A 166 -1.05 6.21 -18.62
C PHE A 166 -1.70 7.25 -17.71
N LYS A 167 -2.83 7.81 -18.17
CA LYS A 167 -3.59 8.81 -17.42
C LYS A 167 -4.00 8.36 -16.01
N TRP A 168 -4.53 7.14 -15.88
CA TRP A 168 -4.98 6.59 -14.59
C TRP A 168 -3.85 6.54 -13.55
N TYR A 169 -2.62 6.33 -14.01
CA TYR A 169 -1.46 6.24 -13.14
C TYR A 169 -1.08 7.62 -12.60
N HIS A 170 -1.13 8.67 -13.43
CA HIS A 170 -0.95 10.05 -12.96
C HIS A 170 -2.01 10.46 -11.95
N GLU A 171 -3.27 10.09 -12.17
CA GLU A 171 -4.37 10.40 -11.25
C GLU A 171 -4.13 9.74 -9.87
N LEU A 172 -3.74 8.46 -9.83
CA LEU A 172 -3.42 7.78 -8.58
C LEU A 172 -2.16 8.32 -7.91
N ARG A 173 -1.09 8.58 -8.68
CA ARG A 173 0.14 9.18 -8.16
C ARG A 173 -0.12 10.57 -7.57
N ALA A 174 -0.94 11.40 -8.23
CA ALA A 174 -1.29 12.72 -7.73
C ALA A 174 -2.06 12.64 -6.41
N LEU A 175 -3.00 11.71 -6.29
CA LEU A 175 -3.73 11.47 -5.03
C LEU A 175 -2.82 10.94 -3.93
N HIS A 176 -1.86 10.07 -4.26
CA HIS A 176 -0.83 9.60 -3.33
C HIS A 176 0.14 10.70 -2.93
N TYR A 177 0.51 11.60 -3.84
CA TYR A 177 1.28 12.79 -3.51
C TYR A 177 0.51 13.70 -2.54
N ILE A 178 -0.79 13.92 -2.80
CA ILE A 178 -1.66 14.66 -1.89
C ILE A 178 -1.72 13.98 -0.53
N HIS A 179 -1.81 12.64 -0.46
CA HIS A 179 -1.71 11.88 0.79
C HIS A 179 -0.42 12.20 1.54
N HIS A 180 0.72 12.25 0.86
CA HIS A 180 2.00 12.66 1.47
C HIS A 180 2.02 14.13 1.93
N LEU A 181 1.18 15.01 1.38
CA LEU A 181 1.12 16.41 1.83
C LEU A 181 0.43 16.55 3.20
N GLY A 182 1.05 17.32 4.09
CA GLY A 182 0.38 17.78 5.30
C GLY A 182 0.47 16.79 6.46
N THR A 183 -0.68 16.22 6.85
CA THR A 183 -0.82 15.29 7.98
C THR A 183 -0.88 13.83 7.57
N ALA A 184 -1.02 13.55 6.26
CA ALA A 184 -1.24 12.22 5.70
C ALA A 184 -2.46 11.46 6.26
N LYS A 185 -3.49 12.20 6.69
CA LYS A 185 -4.73 11.65 7.27
C LYS A 185 -5.92 11.66 6.31
N HIS A 186 -5.67 11.38 5.03
CA HIS A 186 -6.64 11.42 3.94
C HIS A 186 -6.12 10.56 2.77
N ASN A 187 -6.94 10.14 1.82
CA ASN A 187 -6.53 9.34 0.66
C ASN A 187 -5.71 8.08 1.04
N TYR A 188 -6.23 7.22 1.90
CA TYR A 188 -5.59 5.98 2.34
C TYR A 188 -5.56 4.89 1.26
N GLY A 189 -6.41 4.97 0.25
CA GLY A 189 -6.37 4.06 -0.89
C GLY A 189 -5.07 4.20 -1.69
N VAL A 190 -4.46 3.08 -2.08
CA VAL A 190 -3.30 3.05 -2.99
C VAL A 190 -3.71 2.75 -4.43
N LEU A 191 -4.60 1.77 -4.61
CA LEU A 191 -5.11 1.32 -5.91
C LEU A 191 -6.54 1.80 -6.18
N ASN A 192 -7.29 2.05 -5.12
CA ASN A 192 -8.71 2.33 -5.17
C ASN A 192 -9.09 3.30 -4.05
N MET A 193 -9.74 4.40 -4.42
CA MET A 193 -10.16 5.50 -3.53
C MET A 193 -11.63 5.40 -3.13
N THR A 194 -12.30 4.29 -3.46
CA THR A 194 -13.73 4.11 -3.21
C THR A 194 -14.06 4.21 -1.72
N LEU A 195 -13.28 3.54 -0.85
CA LEU A 195 -13.48 3.65 0.60
C LEU A 195 -13.18 5.06 1.13
N ASP A 196 -12.18 5.75 0.58
CA ASP A 196 -11.93 7.15 0.96
C ASP A 196 -13.13 8.05 0.67
N ARG A 197 -13.80 7.82 -0.46
CA ARG A 197 -15.02 8.56 -0.83
C ARG A 197 -16.17 8.25 0.12
N PHE A 198 -16.39 6.97 0.43
CA PHE A 198 -17.47 6.54 1.32
C PHE A 198 -17.26 7.01 2.77
N LEU A 199 -16.02 7.02 3.24
CA LEU A 199 -15.66 7.34 4.62
C LEU A 199 -15.24 8.81 4.81
N GLY A 200 -15.27 9.61 3.74
CA GLY A 200 -15.03 11.06 3.79
C GLY A 200 -13.57 11.47 3.96
N SER A 201 -12.62 10.56 3.75
CA SER A 201 -11.18 10.87 3.76
C SER A 201 -10.64 11.24 2.37
N PHE A 202 -11.46 11.22 1.32
CA PHE A 202 -11.04 11.57 -0.02
C PHE A 202 -10.88 13.08 -0.20
N THR A 203 -9.72 13.53 -0.70
CA THR A 203 -9.44 14.95 -0.95
C THR A 203 -8.54 15.18 -2.16
N PHE A 204 -8.78 16.30 -2.84
CA PHE A 204 -7.92 16.80 -3.93
C PHE A 204 -6.97 17.91 -3.46
N THR A 205 -7.05 18.33 -2.20
CA THR A 205 -6.24 19.44 -1.67
C THR A 205 -5.31 18.94 -0.59
N GLY A 206 -4.00 19.14 -0.78
CA GLY A 206 -3.02 18.94 0.27
C GLY A 206 -2.94 20.17 1.17
N THR A 207 -3.21 20.01 2.46
CA THR A 207 -2.97 21.08 3.44
C THR A 207 -1.46 21.19 3.66
N LYS A 208 -0.80 22.27 3.20
CA LYS A 208 0.64 22.46 3.49
C LYS A 208 0.84 22.55 5.00
N THR A 209 1.59 21.62 5.60
CA THR A 209 1.94 21.69 7.01
C THR A 209 2.91 22.85 7.24
N ASN A 210 2.53 23.77 8.13
CA ASN A 210 3.41 24.86 8.57
C ASN A 210 4.63 24.25 9.30
N LYS A 211 5.85 24.65 8.93
CA LYS A 211 7.15 24.09 9.41
C LYS A 211 7.25 23.90 10.94
N LYS A 212 6.47 24.64 11.74
CA LYS A 212 6.42 24.48 13.20
C LYS A 212 5.91 23.10 13.65
N HIS A 213 4.94 22.50 12.96
CA HIS A 213 4.33 21.23 13.41
C HIS A 213 5.26 20.02 13.20
N GLN A 214 6.07 20.02 12.14
CA GLN A 214 7.09 18.97 11.90
C GLN A 214 8.17 18.93 12.99
N SER A 215 8.43 20.03 13.69
CA SER A 215 9.43 20.07 14.77
C SER A 215 8.90 19.56 16.11
N GLN A 216 7.57 19.53 16.30
CA GLN A 216 6.94 19.02 17.51
C GLN A 216 6.76 17.49 17.47
N ASP A 217 6.38 16.93 16.31
CA ASP A 217 6.29 15.46 16.11
C ASP A 217 7.67 14.77 16.11
N LYS A 218 8.77 15.52 15.90
CA LYS A 218 10.15 15.02 16.00
C LYS A 218 10.76 15.08 17.40
N ARG A 219 10.08 15.70 18.38
CA ARG A 219 10.59 15.88 19.76
C ARG A 219 9.77 15.11 20.81
N GLN A 220 8.85 14.24 20.40
CA GLN A 220 8.03 13.38 21.25
C GLN A 220 8.15 11.93 20.82
#